data_AF-A0A0G1KML8-F1
#
_entry.id   AF-A0A0G1KML8-F1
#
_cell.length_a   1.000
_cell.length_b   1.000
_cell.length_c   1.000
_cell.angle_alpha   90.00
_cell.angle_beta   90.00
_cell.angle_gamma   90.00
#
_symmetry.space_group_name_H-M   'P 1'
#
loop_
_entity.id
_entity.type
_entity.pdbx_description
1 polymer ?
#
loop_
_entity_poly.entity_id
_entity_poly.type
_entity_poly.pdbx_seq_one_letter_code
_entity_poly.pdbx_strand_id
1 'polypeptide(L)'
;MATLTEASVSARKTIRWGGIGFVVITVMWYIGIAAVNYYKFLYPPPLPPASVEFNKLQGVNFSMSKNRPKILLELPTGKIPAFPDRMRVYWAPTRRSGFADSANAIDTATALGFLFKPQQPTETNYIWTNQDQLNSRLDMNIISGHFKLSRLWQNNPTLATMGDFTSDKAVITETENYLKRIGLLNEDVIGVEKITYLKNDIGKLVNALSLSDADFVQIDFFRKNMDEIDPGSKTKEVVASYPFYRTDPTKGLIRTVISGSKIQSEKIITMDYEYTDIDYAKSGTYPIKTGEKAWEELSTGGGFVSTGGPKTDEIKIRRVFLGYYDSNENQKFAMPIYVFLGDQGFTAYVSAVMDDWITK
;
A
#
# COMPACT_ATOMS: atom_id res chain seq x y z
N MET A 1 -51.07 -48.66 -39.96
CA MET A 1 -50.60 -49.02 -38.61
C MET A 1 -49.31 -49.80 -38.79
N ALA A 2 -48.19 -49.30 -38.24
CA ALA A 2 -46.91 -50.02 -38.35
C ALA A 2 -46.98 -51.33 -37.54
N THR A 3 -46.47 -52.43 -38.08
CA THR A 3 -46.41 -53.71 -37.36
C THR A 3 -45.29 -53.65 -36.31
N LEU A 4 -45.48 -54.32 -35.17
CA LEU A 4 -44.50 -54.34 -34.06
C LEU A 4 -43.08 -54.75 -34.53
N THR A 5 -43.01 -55.57 -35.59
CA THR A 5 -41.76 -56.04 -36.19
C THR A 5 -41.04 -54.95 -36.99
N GLU A 6 -41.73 -54.19 -37.84
CA GLU A 6 -41.13 -53.08 -38.61
C GLU A 6 -40.62 -51.96 -37.69
N ALA A 7 -41.38 -51.66 -36.62
CA ALA A 7 -40.96 -50.71 -35.60
C ALA A 7 -39.66 -51.16 -34.91
N SER A 8 -39.51 -52.46 -34.60
CA SER A 8 -38.31 -53.01 -33.95
C SER A 8 -37.06 -52.97 -34.84
N VAL A 9 -37.20 -53.21 -36.15
CA VAL A 9 -36.08 -53.17 -37.11
C VAL A 9 -35.63 -51.73 -37.34
N SER A 10 -36.58 -50.81 -37.48
CA SER A 10 -36.29 -49.37 -37.59
C SER A 10 -35.62 -48.85 -36.33
N ALA A 11 -36.12 -49.20 -35.14
CA ALA A 11 -35.53 -48.80 -33.86
C ALA A 11 -34.09 -49.29 -33.70
N ARG A 12 -33.80 -50.56 -34.03
CA ARG A 12 -32.44 -51.11 -33.93
C ARG A 12 -31.45 -50.42 -34.88
N LYS A 13 -31.91 -50.05 -36.07
CA LYS A 13 -31.10 -49.28 -37.04
C LYS A 13 -30.85 -47.86 -36.54
N THR A 14 -31.88 -47.20 -36.01
CA THR A 14 -31.77 -45.85 -35.42
C THR A 14 -30.86 -45.82 -34.20
N ILE A 15 -30.94 -46.81 -33.30
CA ILE A 15 -30.06 -46.89 -32.12
C ILE A 15 -28.60 -47.09 -32.55
N ARG A 16 -28.33 -47.97 -33.51
CA ARG A 16 -26.96 -48.24 -33.99
C ARG A 16 -26.34 -46.99 -34.64
N TRP A 17 -27.05 -46.36 -35.57
CA TRP A 17 -26.54 -45.17 -36.25
C TRP A 17 -26.58 -43.91 -35.37
N GLY A 18 -27.57 -43.79 -34.50
CA GLY A 18 -27.67 -42.73 -33.51
C GLY A 18 -26.55 -42.79 -32.47
N GLY A 19 -26.20 -43.98 -31.99
CA GLY A 19 -25.06 -44.16 -31.08
C GLY A 19 -23.72 -43.79 -31.72
N ILE A 20 -23.49 -44.20 -32.97
CA ILE A 20 -22.29 -43.82 -33.73
C ILE A 20 -22.27 -42.29 -33.94
N GLY A 21 -23.40 -41.70 -34.35
CA GLY A 21 -23.53 -40.25 -34.52
C GLY A 21 -23.24 -39.48 -33.25
N PHE A 22 -23.75 -39.96 -32.11
CA PHE A 22 -23.51 -39.35 -30.80
C PHE A 22 -22.02 -39.35 -30.45
N VAL A 23 -21.34 -40.49 -30.58
CA VAL A 23 -19.89 -40.59 -30.32
C VAL A 23 -19.09 -39.64 -31.22
N VAL A 24 -19.42 -39.58 -32.51
CA VAL A 24 -18.74 -38.69 -33.47
C VAL A 24 -18.93 -37.23 -33.07
N ILE A 25 -20.15 -36.81 -32.72
CA ILE A 25 -20.44 -35.45 -32.28
C ILE A 25 -19.68 -35.12 -30.98
N THR A 26 -19.64 -36.03 -30.01
CA THR A 26 -18.90 -35.84 -28.76
C THR A 26 -17.40 -35.68 -29.03
N VAL A 27 -16.82 -36.53 -29.87
CA VAL A 27 -15.39 -36.43 -30.23
C VAL A 27 -15.10 -35.12 -30.97
N MET A 28 -15.93 -34.74 -31.95
CA MET A 28 -15.80 -33.45 -32.65
C MET A 28 -15.92 -32.25 -31.72
N TRP A 29 -16.80 -32.31 -30.71
CA TRP A 29 -16.94 -31.26 -29.71
C TRP A 29 -15.66 -31.06 -28.90
N TYR A 30 -15.06 -32.15 -28.41
CA TYR A 30 -13.79 -32.07 -27.68
C TYR A 30 -12.62 -31.60 -28.55
N ILE A 31 -12.54 -32.07 -29.80
CA ILE A 31 -11.53 -31.60 -30.76
C ILE A 31 -11.72 -30.10 -31.03
N GLY A 32 -12.96 -29.63 -31.22
CA GLY A 32 -13.27 -28.22 -31.42
C GLY A 32 -12.84 -27.35 -30.24
N ILE A 33 -13.14 -27.79 -29.00
CA ILE A 33 -12.69 -27.09 -27.79
C ILE A 33 -11.16 -27.06 -27.71
N ALA A 34 -10.50 -28.19 -27.97
CA ALA A 34 -9.04 -28.27 -27.94
C ALA A 34 -8.40 -27.36 -28.99
N ALA A 35 -8.94 -27.33 -30.21
CA ALA A 35 -8.47 -26.46 -31.29
C ALA A 35 -8.65 -24.97 -30.95
N VAL A 36 -9.81 -24.58 -30.40
CA VAL A 36 -10.05 -23.19 -29.96
C VAL A 36 -9.12 -22.79 -28.82
N ASN A 37 -8.91 -23.67 -27.84
CA ASN A 37 -8.00 -23.40 -26.72
C ASN A 37 -6.54 -23.31 -27.19
N TYR A 38 -6.12 -24.17 -28.12
CA TYR A 38 -4.80 -24.12 -28.73
C TYR A 38 -4.59 -22.82 -29.53
N TYR A 39 -5.59 -22.40 -30.31
CA TYR A 39 -5.56 -21.14 -31.04
C TYR A 39 -5.45 -19.94 -30.08
N LYS A 40 -6.24 -19.90 -29.00
CA LYS A 40 -6.17 -18.84 -27.98
C LYS A 40 -4.86 -18.83 -27.20
N PHE A 41 -4.19 -19.97 -27.06
CA PHE A 41 -2.87 -20.06 -26.43
C PHE A 41 -1.78 -19.44 -27.32
N LEU A 42 -1.84 -19.67 -28.64
CA LEU A 42 -0.88 -19.08 -29.59
C LEU A 42 -1.19 -17.61 -29.91
N TYR A 43 -2.47 -17.23 -29.93
CA TYR A 43 -2.97 -15.89 -30.23
C TYR A 43 -3.93 -15.44 -29.13
N PRO A 44 -3.41 -15.08 -27.95
CA PRO A 44 -4.23 -14.53 -26.89
C PRO A 44 -4.94 -13.27 -27.42
N PRO A 45 -6.24 -13.09 -27.15
CA PRO A 45 -6.94 -11.89 -27.56
C PRO A 45 -6.22 -10.67 -26.97
N PRO A 46 -6.12 -9.55 -27.73
CA PRO A 46 -5.49 -8.35 -27.23
C PRO A 46 -6.19 -7.89 -25.94
N LEU A 47 -5.41 -7.44 -24.96
CA LEU A 47 -5.95 -6.93 -23.71
C LEU A 47 -6.98 -5.82 -24.02
N PRO A 48 -8.15 -5.81 -23.35
CA PRO A 48 -9.18 -4.80 -23.57
C PRO A 48 -8.57 -3.42 -23.40
N PRO A 49 -8.90 -2.40 -24.23
CA PRO A 49 -8.26 -1.08 -24.16
C PRO A 49 -8.35 -0.48 -22.75
N ALA A 50 -7.37 0.36 -22.40
CA ALA A 50 -7.35 1.05 -21.12
C ALA A 50 -8.67 1.80 -20.93
N SER A 51 -9.36 1.60 -19.80
CA SER A 51 -10.69 2.16 -19.58
C SER A 51 -10.66 3.67 -19.39
N VAL A 52 -9.54 4.22 -18.88
CA VAL A 52 -9.31 5.66 -18.66
C VAL A 52 -10.51 6.34 -17.97
N GLU A 53 -11.03 5.68 -16.92
CA GLU A 53 -12.31 6.03 -16.30
C GLU A 53 -12.37 7.46 -15.73
N PHE A 54 -11.23 8.01 -15.32
CA PHE A 54 -11.13 9.35 -14.74
C PHE A 54 -10.66 10.41 -15.74
N ASN A 55 -10.57 10.10 -17.04
CA ASN A 55 -9.94 10.96 -18.05
C ASN A 55 -8.50 11.32 -17.64
N LYS A 56 -8.06 12.56 -17.88
CA LYS A 56 -6.72 13.01 -17.46
C LYS A 56 -6.63 13.09 -15.93
N LEU A 57 -5.53 12.55 -15.41
CA LEU A 57 -5.25 12.43 -14.00
C LEU A 57 -4.43 13.63 -13.51
N GLN A 58 -4.67 14.05 -12.27
CA GLN A 58 -3.75 14.94 -11.58
C GLN A 58 -2.44 14.18 -11.34
N GLY A 59 -1.31 14.75 -11.73
CA GLY A 59 0.01 14.13 -11.54
C GLY A 59 0.32 13.87 -10.07
N VAL A 60 1.17 12.86 -9.83
CA VAL A 60 1.67 12.54 -8.49
C VAL A 60 2.44 13.75 -7.94
N ASN A 61 2.03 14.26 -6.78
CA ASN A 61 2.76 15.33 -6.10
C ASN A 61 3.97 14.72 -5.36
N PHE A 62 5.12 14.75 -6.01
CA PHE A 62 6.39 14.39 -5.40
C PHE A 62 6.96 15.58 -4.62
N SER A 63 7.34 15.37 -3.36
CA SER A 63 8.01 16.41 -2.57
C SER A 63 9.35 16.80 -3.24
N MET A 64 9.72 18.09 -3.21
CA MET A 64 10.96 18.54 -3.87
C MET A 64 12.22 17.88 -3.28
N SER A 65 12.99 17.19 -4.13
CA SER A 65 14.30 16.65 -3.79
C SER A 65 15.36 17.76 -3.81
N LYS A 66 15.96 18.06 -2.65
CA LYS A 66 16.96 19.14 -2.50
C LYS A 66 18.38 18.77 -2.97
N ASN A 67 18.67 17.49 -3.21
CA ASN A 67 19.97 17.03 -3.68
C ASN A 67 19.82 15.75 -4.50
N ARG A 68 20.33 15.73 -5.73
CA ARG A 68 20.25 14.58 -6.65
C ARG A 68 21.65 14.05 -6.95
N PRO A 69 22.02 12.87 -6.45
CA PRO A 69 23.30 12.24 -6.79
C PRO A 69 23.26 11.74 -8.23
N LYS A 70 24.43 11.49 -8.82
CA LYS A 70 24.51 10.79 -10.11
C LYS A 70 24.04 9.36 -9.91
N ILE A 71 23.13 8.89 -10.75
CA ILE A 71 22.57 7.54 -10.65
C ILE A 71 23.06 6.69 -11.82
N LEU A 72 23.44 5.44 -11.52
CA LEU A 72 23.85 4.44 -12.50
C LEU A 72 22.98 3.20 -12.34
N LEU A 73 22.47 2.68 -13.45
CA LEU A 73 21.67 1.46 -13.44
C LEU A 73 22.58 0.22 -13.47
N GLU A 74 22.61 -0.56 -12.39
CA GLU A 74 23.37 -1.81 -12.27
C GLU A 74 22.46 -2.94 -11.76
N LEU A 75 21.58 -3.41 -12.64
CA LEU A 75 20.68 -4.51 -12.35
C LEU A 75 21.42 -5.86 -12.39
N PRO A 76 21.07 -6.84 -11.53
CA PRO A 76 21.66 -8.18 -11.54
C PRO A 76 21.54 -8.89 -12.89
N THR A 77 20.45 -8.64 -13.62
CA THR A 77 20.17 -9.18 -14.95
C THR A 77 20.80 -8.37 -16.08
N GLY A 78 21.33 -7.18 -15.80
CA GLY A 78 21.85 -6.22 -16.79
C GLY A 78 20.78 -5.57 -17.69
N LYS A 79 19.49 -5.90 -17.51
CA LYS A 79 18.37 -5.36 -18.29
C LYS A 79 17.19 -5.03 -17.39
N ILE A 80 16.45 -3.98 -17.75
CA ILE A 80 15.20 -3.62 -17.07
C ILE A 80 14.17 -4.74 -17.32
N PRO A 81 13.44 -5.20 -16.28
CA PRO A 81 12.40 -6.21 -16.45
C PRO A 81 11.29 -5.74 -17.40
N ALA A 82 10.61 -6.70 -18.03
CA ALA A 82 9.39 -6.40 -18.76
C ALA A 82 8.25 -6.10 -17.76
N PHE A 83 7.49 -5.05 -18.05
CA PHE A 83 6.36 -4.59 -17.25
C PHE A 83 5.07 -4.65 -18.08
N PRO A 84 3.88 -4.73 -17.45
CA PRO A 84 2.63 -4.61 -18.16
C PRO A 84 2.54 -3.27 -18.92
N ASP A 85 1.69 -3.21 -19.94
CA ASP A 85 1.49 -2.00 -20.75
C ASP A 85 0.53 -1.00 -20.08
N ARG A 86 -0.16 -1.43 -19.02
CA ARG A 86 -1.17 -0.66 -18.29
C ARG A 86 -1.26 -1.07 -16.83
N MET A 87 -1.73 -0.15 -15.99
CA MET A 87 -1.98 -0.40 -14.57
C MET A 87 -3.25 0.29 -14.09
N ARG A 88 -3.79 -0.17 -12.97
CA ARG A 88 -4.95 0.45 -12.32
C ARG A 88 -4.56 1.71 -11.59
N VAL A 89 -5.41 2.71 -11.66
CA VAL A 89 -5.38 3.93 -10.86
C VAL A 89 -6.65 3.91 -10.02
N TYR A 90 -6.52 4.21 -8.73
CA TYR A 90 -7.65 4.21 -7.81
C TYR A 90 -8.01 5.64 -7.41
N TRP A 91 -9.29 5.87 -7.16
CA TRP A 91 -9.74 7.13 -6.60
C TRP A 91 -9.31 7.23 -5.14
N ALA A 92 -8.64 8.32 -4.78
CA ALA A 92 -8.31 8.66 -3.39
C ALA A 92 -9.11 9.92 -3.02
N PRO A 93 -10.14 9.81 -2.16
CA PRO A 93 -11.01 10.93 -1.87
C PRO A 93 -10.25 12.05 -1.14
N THR A 94 -10.05 13.19 -1.81
CA THR A 94 -9.62 14.41 -1.14
C THR A 94 -10.82 14.98 -0.37
N ARG A 95 -10.83 14.81 0.95
CA ARG A 95 -11.89 15.38 1.80
C ARG A 95 -11.80 16.91 1.81
N ARG A 96 -12.95 17.56 1.67
CA ARG A 96 -13.12 18.99 1.96
C ARG A 96 -13.62 19.12 3.39
N SER A 97 -13.32 20.26 4.03
CA SER A 97 -13.83 20.57 5.37
C SER A 97 -15.35 20.36 5.42
N GLY A 98 -15.79 19.54 6.38
CA GLY A 98 -17.18 19.20 6.64
C GLY A 98 -17.59 19.59 8.06
N PHE A 99 -18.90 19.74 8.29
CA PHE A 99 -19.45 20.13 9.59
C PHE A 99 -19.12 19.14 10.73
N ALA A 100 -18.92 17.86 10.40
CA ALA A 100 -18.63 16.80 11.37
C ALA A 100 -17.14 16.66 11.72
N ASP A 101 -16.23 17.31 10.98
CA ASP A 101 -14.78 17.13 11.14
C ASP A 101 -14.30 17.50 12.54
N SER A 102 -14.85 18.59 13.10
CA SER A 102 -14.55 19.03 14.46
C SER A 102 -15.01 18.00 15.51
N ALA A 103 -16.21 17.43 15.34
CA ALA A 103 -16.74 16.42 16.25
C ALA A 103 -15.93 15.11 16.17
N ASN A 104 -15.64 14.63 14.96
CA ASN A 104 -14.83 13.43 14.74
C ASN A 104 -13.41 13.58 15.33
N ALA A 105 -12.82 14.76 15.21
CA ALA A 105 -11.52 15.06 15.79
C ALA A 105 -11.56 15.03 17.33
N ILE A 106 -12.61 15.57 17.95
CA ILE A 106 -12.84 15.49 19.40
C ILE A 106 -13.05 14.04 19.85
N ASP A 107 -13.81 13.24 19.10
CA ASP A 107 -14.03 11.82 19.42
C ASP A 107 -12.71 11.03 19.34
N THR A 108 -11.90 11.28 18.31
CA THR A 108 -10.57 10.68 18.16
C THR A 108 -9.63 11.09 19.30
N ALA A 109 -9.58 12.37 19.64
CA ALA A 109 -8.78 12.88 20.75
C ALA A 109 -9.23 12.27 22.09
N THR A 110 -10.54 12.14 22.30
CA THR A 110 -11.13 11.51 23.49
C THR A 110 -10.73 10.04 23.58
N ALA A 111 -10.79 9.29 22.47
CA ALA A 111 -10.36 7.90 22.41
C ALA A 111 -8.85 7.73 22.70
N LEU A 112 -8.04 8.74 22.39
CA LEU A 112 -6.60 8.82 22.72
C LEU A 112 -6.33 9.29 24.17
N GLY A 113 -7.36 9.67 24.92
CA GLY A 113 -7.27 10.09 26.33
C GLY A 113 -7.16 11.60 26.56
N PHE A 114 -7.49 12.42 25.56
CA PHE A 114 -7.56 13.89 25.69
C PHE A 114 -9.01 14.31 25.96
N LEU A 115 -9.32 14.58 27.24
CA LEU A 115 -10.68 14.88 27.70
C LEU A 115 -11.01 16.38 27.70
N PHE A 116 -9.98 17.24 27.58
CA PHE A 116 -10.14 18.69 27.61
C PHE A 116 -10.37 19.26 26.20
N LYS A 117 -10.88 20.50 26.15
CA LYS A 117 -11.10 21.20 24.88
C LYS A 117 -9.76 21.53 24.21
N PRO A 118 -9.68 21.44 22.86
CA PRO A 118 -8.49 21.82 22.13
C PRO A 118 -8.29 23.34 22.12
N GLN A 119 -7.04 23.73 21.96
CA GLN A 119 -6.66 25.03 21.42
C GLN A 119 -6.79 24.99 19.90
N GLN A 120 -7.32 26.06 19.30
CA GLN A 120 -7.55 26.17 17.86
C GLN A 120 -6.64 27.26 17.27
N PRO A 121 -5.35 26.97 17.01
CA PRO A 121 -4.45 27.94 16.37
C PRO A 121 -4.92 28.35 14.97
N THR A 122 -5.57 27.44 14.24
CA THR A 122 -6.17 27.69 12.93
C THR A 122 -7.53 27.00 12.83
N GLU A 123 -8.28 27.27 11.77
CA GLU A 123 -9.58 26.63 11.50
C GLU A 123 -9.47 25.11 11.31
N THR A 124 -8.29 24.61 10.92
CA THR A 124 -8.08 23.21 10.51
C THR A 124 -7.17 22.42 11.43
N ASN A 125 -6.30 23.08 12.21
CA ASN A 125 -5.36 22.42 13.10
C ASN A 125 -5.79 22.64 14.55
N TYR A 126 -6.04 21.55 15.26
CA TYR A 126 -6.44 21.55 16.66
C TYR A 126 -5.32 20.94 17.50
N ILE A 127 -5.09 21.53 18.67
CA ILE A 127 -4.06 21.08 19.61
C ILE A 127 -4.71 20.75 20.95
N TRP A 128 -4.54 19.52 21.41
CA TRP A 128 -4.91 19.12 22.77
C TRP A 128 -3.64 18.99 23.62
N THR A 129 -3.75 19.38 24.88
CA THR A 129 -2.71 19.16 25.88
C THR A 129 -3.32 18.66 27.16
N ASN A 130 -2.71 17.63 27.76
CA ASN A 130 -3.05 17.18 29.10
C ASN A 130 -1.98 17.68 30.08
N GLN A 131 -2.40 18.11 31.26
CA GLN A 131 -1.52 18.34 32.41
C GLN A 131 -1.31 17.02 33.17
N ASP A 132 -0.93 15.97 32.44
CA ASP A 132 -0.57 14.68 33.02
C ASP A 132 0.94 14.62 33.31
N GLN A 133 1.39 13.53 33.92
CA GLN A 133 2.81 13.36 34.27
C GLN A 133 3.74 13.43 33.05
N LEU A 134 3.24 13.08 31.86
CA LEU A 134 4.02 13.02 30.64
C LEU A 134 3.86 14.28 29.75
N ASN A 135 3.15 15.31 30.20
CA ASN A 135 2.82 16.50 29.39
C ASN A 135 2.35 16.13 27.97
N SER A 136 1.34 15.26 27.87
CA SER A 136 0.85 14.76 26.59
C SER A 136 0.33 15.89 25.69
N ARG A 137 0.68 15.83 24.41
CA ARG A 137 0.24 16.75 23.36
C ARG A 137 -0.24 15.99 22.13
N LEU A 138 -1.36 16.42 21.56
CA LEU A 138 -1.90 15.92 20.30
C LEU A 138 -2.11 17.11 19.35
N ASP A 139 -1.49 17.04 18.17
CA ASP A 139 -1.63 18.03 17.10
C ASP A 139 -2.30 17.35 15.91
N MET A 140 -3.51 17.77 15.53
CA MET A 140 -4.33 17.10 14.52
C MET A 140 -4.86 18.10 13.50
N ASN A 141 -4.78 17.74 12.22
CA ASN A 141 -5.54 18.37 11.17
C ASN A 141 -6.93 17.73 11.08
N ILE A 142 -7.99 18.48 11.38
CA ILE A 142 -9.35 17.93 11.49
C ILE A 142 -9.94 17.51 10.13
N ILE A 143 -9.42 18.04 9.02
CA ILE A 143 -9.91 17.73 7.66
C ILE A 143 -9.30 16.42 7.16
N SER A 144 -7.98 16.27 7.27
CA SER A 144 -7.32 15.03 6.84
C SER A 144 -7.39 13.93 7.89
N GLY A 145 -7.60 14.27 9.16
CA GLY A 145 -7.47 13.35 10.29
C GLY A 145 -6.03 12.99 10.62
N HIS A 146 -5.04 13.59 9.94
CA HIS A 146 -3.62 13.35 10.26
C HIS A 146 -3.28 13.97 11.59
N PHE A 147 -2.52 13.27 12.43
CA PHE A 147 -2.12 13.81 13.71
C PHE A 147 -0.76 13.33 14.18
N LYS A 148 -0.22 14.05 15.16
CA LYS A 148 0.97 13.69 15.94
C LYS A 148 0.64 13.74 17.41
N LEU A 149 0.74 12.59 18.05
CA LEU A 149 0.71 12.42 19.50
C LEU A 149 2.14 12.37 20.01
N SER A 150 2.46 13.18 21.01
CA SER A 150 3.72 13.13 21.72
C SER A 150 3.52 13.18 23.23
N ARG A 151 4.26 12.35 23.95
CA ARG A 151 4.36 12.33 25.40
C ARG A 151 5.83 12.46 25.80
N LEU A 152 6.12 13.34 26.74
CA LEU A 152 7.46 13.53 27.29
C LEU A 152 7.77 12.42 28.29
N TRP A 153 8.16 11.25 27.77
CA TRP A 153 8.56 10.10 28.58
C TRP A 153 9.71 10.43 29.54
N GLN A 154 10.53 11.45 29.25
CA GLN A 154 11.61 11.92 30.13
C GLN A 154 11.11 12.41 31.49
N ASN A 155 9.84 12.83 31.59
CA ASN A 155 9.24 13.22 32.86
C ASN A 155 8.96 12.02 33.78
N ASN A 156 8.94 10.80 33.23
CA ASN A 156 8.85 9.57 34.00
C ASN A 156 9.99 8.60 33.61
N PRO A 157 11.18 8.74 34.22
CA PRO A 157 12.36 7.93 33.89
C PRO A 157 12.13 6.41 34.05
N THR A 158 11.15 5.98 34.85
CA THR A 158 10.85 4.56 35.04
C THR A 158 10.43 3.88 33.74
N LEU A 159 9.82 4.62 32.80
CA LEU A 159 9.45 4.12 31.48
C LEU A 159 10.65 3.66 30.66
N ALA A 160 11.80 4.30 30.84
CA ALA A 160 13.05 3.95 30.18
C ALA A 160 13.81 2.80 30.85
N THR A 161 13.19 2.12 31.83
CA THR A 161 13.76 0.94 32.51
C THR A 161 12.76 -0.22 32.59
N MET A 162 11.56 -0.03 32.04
CA MET A 162 10.44 -0.96 32.07
C MET A 162 10.36 -1.83 30.80
N GLY A 163 11.48 -2.20 30.18
CA GLY A 163 11.54 -3.01 28.94
C GLY A 163 10.97 -4.44 29.05
N ASP A 164 9.75 -4.60 29.56
CA ASP A 164 9.02 -5.86 29.75
C ASP A 164 8.26 -6.21 28.47
N PHE A 165 8.99 -6.41 27.37
CA PHE A 165 8.43 -6.85 26.10
C PHE A 165 8.60 -8.37 25.96
N THR A 166 7.49 -9.11 25.88
CA THR A 166 7.53 -10.58 25.80
C THR A 166 7.99 -11.08 24.43
N SER A 167 7.47 -10.50 23.34
CA SER A 167 7.85 -10.84 21.97
C SER A 167 7.35 -9.78 20.98
N ASP A 168 7.99 -9.70 19.81
CA ASP A 168 7.56 -8.86 18.70
C ASP A 168 6.08 -9.04 18.35
N LYS A 169 5.64 -10.31 18.24
CA LYS A 169 4.26 -10.65 17.90
C LYS A 169 3.26 -10.15 18.96
N ALA A 170 3.60 -10.26 20.24
CA ALA A 170 2.74 -9.77 21.31
C ALA A 170 2.59 -8.24 21.24
N VAL A 171 3.70 -7.53 21.00
CA VAL A 171 3.72 -6.07 20.89
C VAL A 171 2.93 -5.59 19.68
N ILE A 172 3.08 -6.23 18.51
CA ILE A 172 2.26 -5.99 17.32
C ILE A 172 0.78 -6.18 17.64
N THR A 173 0.39 -7.37 18.09
CA THR A 173 -1.03 -7.72 18.30
C THR A 173 -1.68 -6.80 19.33
N GLU A 174 -0.98 -6.42 20.39
CA GLU A 174 -1.51 -5.47 21.37
C GLU A 174 -1.74 -4.08 20.76
N THR A 175 -0.83 -3.64 19.90
CA THR A 175 -0.91 -2.36 19.19
C THR A 175 -2.04 -2.34 18.19
N GLU A 176 -2.17 -3.39 17.36
CA GLU A 176 -3.28 -3.55 16.44
C GLU A 176 -4.62 -3.54 17.18
N ASN A 177 -4.73 -4.28 18.29
CA ASN A 177 -5.93 -4.31 19.11
C ASN A 177 -6.26 -2.93 19.70
N TYR A 178 -5.24 -2.17 20.14
CA TYR A 178 -5.41 -0.81 20.60
C TYR A 178 -5.95 0.09 19.47
N LEU A 179 -5.26 0.13 18.33
CA LEU A 179 -5.64 0.95 17.17
C LEU A 179 -7.04 0.59 16.66
N LYS A 180 -7.37 -0.70 16.58
CA LYS A 180 -8.69 -1.20 16.21
C LYS A 180 -9.78 -0.74 17.17
N ARG A 181 -9.51 -0.80 18.48
CA ARG A 181 -10.46 -0.37 19.52
C ARG A 181 -10.80 1.13 19.42
N ILE A 182 -9.82 1.96 19.04
CA ILE A 182 -10.02 3.40 18.88
C ILE A 182 -10.38 3.82 17.44
N GLY A 183 -10.63 2.85 16.55
CA GLY A 183 -11.07 3.12 15.18
C GLY A 183 -9.99 3.69 14.26
N LEU A 184 -8.70 3.49 14.58
CA LEU A 184 -7.55 3.97 13.80
C LEU A 184 -6.83 2.85 13.03
N LEU A 185 -7.34 1.61 13.05
CA LEU A 185 -6.78 0.52 12.25
C LEU A 185 -7.71 0.18 11.08
N ASN A 186 -7.38 0.72 9.92
CA ASN A 186 -8.08 0.43 8.66
C ASN A 186 -7.65 -0.93 8.09
N GLU A 187 -8.54 -1.60 7.35
CA GLU A 187 -8.32 -2.97 6.85
C GLU A 187 -7.11 -3.08 5.91
N ASP A 188 -6.81 -2.01 5.17
CA ASP A 188 -5.71 -1.94 4.22
C ASP A 188 -4.39 -1.49 4.87
N VAL A 189 -4.35 -1.21 6.18
CA VAL A 189 -3.13 -0.86 6.93
C VAL A 189 -2.45 -2.09 7.54
N ILE A 190 -3.11 -3.26 7.51
CA ILE A 190 -2.54 -4.55 7.95
C ILE A 190 -1.69 -5.14 6.81
N GLY A 191 -0.61 -4.43 6.46
CA GLY A 191 0.32 -4.79 5.39
C GLY A 191 1.65 -5.31 5.92
N VAL A 192 2.73 -4.62 5.55
CA VAL A 192 4.07 -4.89 6.09
C VAL A 192 4.21 -4.15 7.40
N GLU A 193 4.74 -4.83 8.41
CA GLU A 193 5.04 -4.25 9.72
C GLU A 193 6.56 -4.19 9.89
N LYS A 194 7.06 -3.02 10.26
CA LYS A 194 8.48 -2.86 10.60
C LYS A 194 8.60 -2.53 12.08
N ILE A 195 9.33 -3.38 12.80
CA ILE A 195 9.69 -3.15 14.19
C ILE A 195 11.10 -2.54 14.24
N THR A 196 11.24 -1.49 15.03
CA THR A 196 12.54 -0.91 15.38
C THR A 196 12.66 -0.84 16.89
N TYR A 197 13.70 -1.47 17.44
CA TYR A 197 13.98 -1.44 18.87
C TYR A 197 14.68 -0.14 19.25
N LEU A 198 14.22 0.49 20.32
CA LEU A 198 14.73 1.77 20.78
C LEU A 198 15.14 1.68 22.25
N LYS A 199 16.21 2.36 22.60
CA LYS A 199 16.66 2.54 24.00
C LYS A 199 16.94 3.99 24.31
N ASN A 200 16.93 4.30 25.58
CA ASN A 200 17.29 5.61 26.09
C ASN A 200 18.82 5.77 26.10
N ASP A 201 19.31 6.76 25.36
CA ASP A 201 20.67 7.28 25.46
C ASP A 201 20.60 8.77 25.78
N ILE A 202 20.85 9.12 27.05
CA ILE A 202 20.89 10.50 27.56
C ILE A 202 19.64 11.31 27.15
N GLY A 203 18.46 10.76 27.40
CA GLY A 203 17.17 11.43 27.15
C GLY A 203 16.71 11.41 25.69
N LYS A 204 17.42 10.68 24.81
CA LYS A 204 17.08 10.48 23.41
C LYS A 204 16.83 9.00 23.11
N LEU A 205 15.93 8.73 22.18
CA LEU A 205 15.70 7.37 21.69
C LEU A 205 16.69 7.07 20.57
N VAL A 206 17.49 6.01 20.74
CA VAL A 206 18.44 5.50 19.75
C VAL A 206 18.17 4.02 19.47
N ASN A 207 18.62 3.51 18.33
CA ASN A 207 18.40 2.11 17.97
C ASN A 207 19.08 1.16 18.98
N ALA A 208 18.30 0.23 19.51
CA ALA A 208 18.79 -0.91 20.29
C ALA A 208 19.09 -2.10 19.36
N LEU A 209 19.97 -3.00 19.81
CA LEU A 209 20.38 -4.15 19.00
C LEU A 209 19.34 -5.27 18.98
N SER A 210 18.50 -5.35 20.01
CA SER A 210 17.54 -6.43 20.18
C SER A 210 16.39 -5.99 21.10
N LEU A 211 15.30 -6.77 21.10
CA LEU A 211 14.18 -6.56 22.01
C LEU A 211 14.61 -6.56 23.49
N SER A 212 15.60 -7.38 23.88
CA SER A 212 16.09 -7.46 25.26
C SER A 212 16.93 -6.26 25.70
N ASP A 213 17.44 -5.45 24.76
CA ASP A 213 18.16 -4.19 25.00
C ASP A 213 17.23 -2.98 24.78
N ALA A 214 15.95 -3.21 24.50
CA ALA A 214 14.99 -2.18 24.14
C ALA A 214 14.22 -1.67 25.36
N ASP A 215 14.21 -0.36 25.55
CA ASP A 215 13.31 0.31 26.51
C ASP A 215 11.97 0.63 25.87
N PHE A 216 11.97 0.83 24.55
CA PHE A 216 10.81 1.16 23.73
C PHE A 216 10.81 0.36 22.43
N VAL A 217 9.63 0.16 21.87
CA VAL A 217 9.45 -0.48 20.57
C VAL A 217 8.73 0.47 19.64
N GLN A 218 9.32 0.78 18.49
CA GLN A 218 8.66 1.48 17.41
C GLN A 218 8.05 0.47 16.44
N ILE A 219 6.79 0.67 16.09
CA ILE A 219 6.10 -0.07 15.04
C ILE A 219 5.69 0.90 13.94
N ASP A 220 6.03 0.56 12.70
CA ASP A 220 5.57 1.22 11.50
C ASP A 220 4.63 0.28 10.74
N PHE A 221 3.35 0.67 10.62
CA PHE A 221 2.35 -0.04 9.81
C PHE A 221 2.31 0.55 8.41
N PHE A 222 2.52 -0.28 7.39
CA PHE A 222 2.45 0.12 5.98
C PHE A 222 1.19 -0.43 5.33
N ARG A 223 0.74 0.27 4.29
CA ARG A 223 -0.40 -0.21 3.50
C ARG A 223 -0.11 -1.59 2.94
N LYS A 224 -1.13 -2.45 2.94
CA LYS A 224 -1.11 -3.75 2.28
C LYS A 224 -0.80 -3.58 0.80
N ASN A 225 0.02 -4.48 0.26
CA ASN A 225 0.30 -4.51 -1.16
C ASN A 225 -0.99 -4.67 -1.97
N MET A 226 -1.00 -4.05 -3.15
CA MET A 226 -2.07 -4.21 -4.11
C MET A 226 -1.88 -5.53 -4.86
N ASP A 227 -2.70 -6.52 -4.54
CA ASP A 227 -2.69 -7.82 -5.21
C ASP A 227 -3.54 -7.76 -6.48
N GLU A 228 -2.92 -8.05 -7.61
CA GLU A 228 -3.59 -8.23 -8.89
C GLU A 228 -4.00 -9.69 -9.06
N ILE A 229 -5.32 -9.90 -9.10
CA ILE A 229 -5.95 -11.21 -9.20
C ILE A 229 -6.17 -11.56 -10.66
N ASP A 230 -5.88 -12.80 -11.05
CA ASP A 230 -6.19 -13.31 -12.38
C ASP A 230 -7.72 -13.30 -12.60
N PRO A 231 -8.24 -12.53 -13.58
CA PRO A 231 -9.66 -12.50 -13.88
C PRO A 231 -10.21 -13.85 -14.36
N GLY A 232 -9.36 -14.75 -14.85
CA GLY A 232 -9.73 -16.11 -15.26
C GLY A 232 -9.71 -17.15 -14.14
N SER A 233 -9.13 -16.83 -12.99
CA SER A 233 -8.93 -17.78 -11.90
C SER A 233 -10.16 -17.90 -11.01
N LYS A 234 -10.73 -19.11 -10.93
CA LYS A 234 -11.84 -19.42 -9.98
C LYS A 234 -11.39 -19.36 -8.52
N THR A 235 -10.09 -19.48 -8.27
CA THR A 235 -9.49 -19.50 -6.93
C THR A 235 -8.94 -18.14 -6.48
N LYS A 236 -9.15 -17.08 -7.27
CA LYS A 236 -8.60 -15.73 -7.03
C LYS A 236 -7.08 -15.74 -6.83
N GLU A 237 -6.38 -16.42 -7.74
CA GLU A 237 -4.92 -16.48 -7.71
C GLU A 237 -4.29 -15.10 -7.94
N VAL A 238 -3.30 -14.76 -7.12
CA VAL A 238 -2.55 -13.50 -7.21
C VAL A 238 -1.46 -13.66 -8.26
N VAL A 239 -1.55 -12.86 -9.33
CA VAL A 239 -0.60 -12.85 -10.47
C VAL A 239 0.57 -11.93 -10.18
N ALA A 240 0.29 -10.79 -9.54
CA ALA A 240 1.28 -9.80 -9.16
C ALA A 240 0.86 -9.12 -7.86
N SER A 241 1.84 -8.63 -7.10
CA SER A 241 1.60 -7.87 -5.87
C SER A 241 2.46 -6.61 -5.93
N TYR A 242 1.81 -5.44 -5.85
CA TYR A 242 2.44 -4.14 -5.99
C TYR A 242 2.50 -3.43 -4.64
N PRO A 243 3.70 -3.17 -4.09
CA PRO A 243 3.84 -2.50 -2.81
C PRO A 243 3.52 -1.01 -2.87
N PHE A 244 3.09 -0.45 -1.74
CA PHE A 244 2.95 0.99 -1.56
C PHE A 244 4.25 1.59 -1.01
N TYR A 245 4.67 2.70 -1.60
CA TYR A 245 5.89 3.42 -1.21
C TYR A 245 5.57 4.85 -0.84
N ARG A 246 6.02 5.25 0.34
CA ARG A 246 5.87 6.62 0.86
C ARG A 246 7.03 7.52 0.44
N THR A 247 6.86 8.83 0.61
CA THR A 247 7.92 9.82 0.43
C THR A 247 9.17 9.48 1.26
N ASP A 248 8.95 9.06 2.51
CA ASP A 248 9.97 8.44 3.36
C ASP A 248 9.67 6.93 3.44
N PRO A 249 10.44 6.07 2.75
CA PRO A 249 10.19 4.63 2.74
C PRO A 249 10.43 3.98 4.10
N THR A 250 11.03 4.69 5.06
CA THR A 250 11.26 4.17 6.41
C THR A 250 10.09 4.39 7.34
N LYS A 251 9.12 5.24 6.97
CA LYS A 251 7.99 5.66 7.79
C LYS A 251 6.69 5.01 7.32
N GLY A 252 6.01 4.31 8.22
CA GLY A 252 4.69 3.73 7.98
C GLY A 252 3.58 4.79 7.98
N LEU A 253 2.37 4.41 7.57
CA LEU A 253 1.15 5.23 7.68
C LEU A 253 0.79 5.53 9.12
N ILE A 254 1.00 4.54 9.98
CA ILE A 254 0.88 4.67 11.42
C ILE A 254 2.23 4.28 12.00
N ARG A 255 2.93 5.26 12.58
CA ARG A 255 4.15 5.01 13.34
C ARG A 255 3.84 5.23 14.81
N THR A 256 4.08 4.24 15.65
CA THR A 256 3.90 4.38 17.09
C THR A 256 5.13 3.92 17.85
N VAL A 257 5.46 4.63 18.93
CA VAL A 257 6.49 4.22 19.89
C VAL A 257 5.82 3.83 21.18
N ILE A 258 6.14 2.62 21.63
CA ILE A 258 5.49 1.93 22.74
C ILE A 258 6.49 1.72 23.86
N SER A 259 6.06 1.97 25.10
CA SER A 259 6.80 1.63 26.33
C SER A 259 6.32 0.28 26.88
N GLY A 260 7.12 -0.34 27.75
CA GLY A 260 6.69 -1.54 28.48
C GLY A 260 5.77 -1.25 29.67
N SER A 261 5.24 -0.03 29.82
CA SER A 261 4.30 0.27 30.90
C SER A 261 2.99 -0.52 30.74
N LYS A 262 2.47 -1.00 31.88
CA LYS A 262 1.14 -1.63 31.98
C LYS A 262 0.02 -0.59 32.04
N ILE A 263 0.36 0.68 32.25
CA ILE A 263 -0.60 1.78 32.30
C ILE A 263 -0.88 2.26 30.87
N GLN A 264 -2.14 2.15 30.44
CA GLN A 264 -2.54 2.47 29.06
C GLN A 264 -2.18 3.90 28.62
N SER A 265 -2.22 4.87 29.54
CA SER A 265 -1.87 6.29 29.28
C SER A 265 -0.36 6.55 29.20
N GLU A 266 0.47 5.57 29.53
CA GLU A 266 1.93 5.65 29.41
C GLU A 266 2.47 4.69 28.35
N LYS A 267 1.61 3.78 27.87
CA LYS A 267 1.99 2.73 26.93
C LYS A 267 2.42 3.29 25.57
N ILE A 268 1.67 4.25 25.04
CA ILE A 268 2.00 4.91 23.76
C ILE A 268 2.69 6.23 24.05
N ILE A 269 3.93 6.36 23.63
CA ILE A 269 4.75 7.56 23.85
C ILE A 269 4.62 8.53 22.69
N THR A 270 4.68 8.00 21.46
CA THR A 270 4.40 8.77 20.26
C THR A 270 3.51 8.02 19.30
N MET A 271 2.74 8.76 18.53
CA MET A 271 2.00 8.22 17.39
C MET A 271 1.94 9.28 16.29
N ASP A 272 2.50 8.96 15.12
CA ASP A 272 2.28 9.70 13.89
C ASP A 272 1.25 8.93 13.06
N TYR A 273 0.11 9.57 12.79
CA TYR A 273 -0.96 9.02 11.99
C TYR A 273 -1.12 9.85 10.71
N GLU A 274 -0.78 9.25 9.58
CA GLU A 274 -0.79 9.88 8.25
C GLU A 274 -1.52 9.00 7.22
N TYR A 275 -2.52 8.25 7.70
CA TYR A 275 -3.33 7.39 6.86
C TYR A 275 -4.28 8.21 5.98
N THR A 276 -4.34 7.84 4.70
CA THR A 276 -5.24 8.40 3.70
C THR A 276 -6.11 7.31 3.09
N ASP A 277 -7.40 7.61 2.87
CA ASP A 277 -8.33 6.64 2.28
C ASP A 277 -8.09 6.43 0.78
N ILE A 278 -8.28 5.19 0.31
CA ILE A 278 -8.31 4.83 -1.10
C ILE A 278 -9.62 4.06 -1.36
N ASP A 279 -10.39 4.50 -2.35
CA ASP A 279 -11.59 3.81 -2.80
C ASP A 279 -11.23 2.76 -3.84
N TYR A 280 -10.94 1.53 -3.37
CA TYR A 280 -10.56 0.41 -4.24
C TYR A 280 -11.68 -0.06 -5.17
N ALA A 281 -12.95 0.33 -4.92
CA ALA A 281 -14.07 0.00 -5.79
C ALA A 281 -14.15 0.93 -7.02
N LYS A 282 -13.57 2.13 -6.94
CA LYS A 282 -13.51 3.09 -8.04
C LYS A 282 -12.10 3.11 -8.63
N SER A 283 -11.92 2.44 -9.76
CA SER A 283 -10.61 2.32 -10.41
C SER A 283 -10.70 2.33 -11.93
N GLY A 284 -9.79 3.06 -12.59
CA GLY A 284 -9.61 3.04 -14.04
C GLY A 284 -8.29 2.39 -14.43
N THR A 285 -8.19 1.80 -15.62
CA THR A 285 -6.92 1.28 -16.16
C THR A 285 -6.30 2.32 -17.08
N TYR A 286 -5.00 2.55 -16.92
CA TYR A 286 -4.24 3.59 -17.64
C TYR A 286 -2.98 3.01 -18.29
N PRO A 287 -2.62 3.46 -19.51
CA PRO A 287 -1.34 3.11 -20.12
C PRO A 287 -0.16 3.62 -19.28
N ILE A 288 0.86 2.78 -19.12
CA ILE A 288 2.09 3.13 -18.39
C ILE A 288 3.30 3.20 -19.32
N LYS A 289 4.28 4.03 -18.95
CA LYS A 289 5.59 4.13 -19.60
C LYS A 289 6.30 2.78 -19.54
N THR A 290 7.20 2.52 -20.48
CA THR A 290 8.14 1.39 -20.33
C THR A 290 9.15 1.67 -19.22
N GLY A 291 9.78 0.62 -18.69
CA GLY A 291 10.80 0.78 -17.66
C GLY A 291 12.02 1.59 -18.15
N GLU A 292 12.38 1.48 -19.44
CA GLU A 292 13.44 2.27 -20.06
C GLU A 292 13.10 3.75 -20.08
N LYS A 293 11.86 4.11 -20.46
CA LYS A 293 11.41 5.50 -20.47
C LYS A 293 11.37 6.09 -19.06
N ALA A 294 10.94 5.29 -18.07
CA ALA A 294 10.96 5.71 -16.67
C ALA A 294 12.39 5.91 -16.15
N TRP A 295 13.33 5.07 -16.56
CA TRP A 295 14.75 5.24 -16.23
C TRP A 295 15.35 6.50 -16.87
N GLU A 296 15.05 6.74 -18.15
CA GLU A 296 15.47 7.96 -18.86
C GLU A 296 14.97 9.21 -18.13
N GLU A 297 13.69 9.25 -17.77
CA GLU A 297 13.10 10.35 -17.00
C GLU A 297 13.80 10.55 -15.65
N LEU A 298 14.08 9.48 -14.91
CA LEU A 298 14.79 9.60 -13.64
C LEU A 298 16.21 10.15 -13.82
N SER A 299 16.93 9.62 -14.82
CA SER A 299 18.33 9.98 -15.12
C SER A 299 18.50 11.42 -15.61
N THR A 300 17.46 11.99 -16.21
CA THR A 300 17.43 13.38 -16.70
C THR A 300 16.93 14.39 -15.66
N GLY A 301 16.64 13.93 -14.43
CA GLY A 301 16.22 14.80 -13.34
C GLY A 301 14.71 14.87 -13.12
N GLY A 302 13.92 14.00 -13.76
CA GLY A 302 12.50 13.79 -13.46
C GLY A 302 12.27 12.93 -12.20
N GLY A 303 11.01 12.78 -11.81
CA GLY A 303 10.61 11.97 -10.65
C GLY A 303 11.07 12.50 -9.28
N PHE A 304 11.06 11.62 -8.29
CA PHE A 304 11.42 11.86 -6.89
C PHE A 304 12.67 11.07 -6.51
N VAL A 305 13.53 11.67 -5.69
CA VAL A 305 14.65 11.02 -5.03
C VAL A 305 14.54 11.26 -3.52
N SER A 306 14.55 10.17 -2.74
CA SER A 306 14.50 10.24 -1.28
C SER A 306 15.78 10.86 -0.71
N THR A 307 15.61 11.69 0.32
CA THR A 307 16.69 12.46 0.97
C THR A 307 17.51 11.64 1.97
N GLY A 308 17.10 10.40 2.26
CA GLY A 308 17.80 9.49 3.19
C GLY A 308 19.00 8.76 2.58
N GLY A 309 19.27 8.95 1.29
CA GLY A 309 20.41 8.35 0.61
C GLY A 309 21.76 8.96 1.02
N PRO A 310 22.86 8.21 0.83
CA PRO A 310 24.21 8.67 1.11
C PRO A 310 24.55 9.96 0.35
N LYS A 311 25.40 10.82 0.93
CA LYS A 311 26.03 11.95 0.23
C LYS A 311 27.20 11.47 -0.63
N THR A 312 26.98 10.46 -1.46
CA THR A 312 27.95 10.00 -2.45
C THR A 312 27.66 10.67 -3.78
N ASP A 313 28.72 10.92 -4.57
CA ASP A 313 28.57 11.53 -5.88
C ASP A 313 27.86 10.59 -6.87
N GLU A 314 27.97 9.28 -6.66
CA GLU A 314 27.37 8.24 -7.50
C GLU A 314 26.63 7.18 -6.67
N ILE A 315 25.46 6.74 -7.15
CA ILE A 315 24.63 5.70 -6.55
C ILE A 315 24.23 4.68 -7.62
N LYS A 316 24.37 3.40 -7.28
CA LYS A 316 24.03 2.27 -8.15
C LYS A 316 22.62 1.76 -7.82
N ILE A 317 21.76 1.73 -8.83
CA ILE A 317 20.41 1.16 -8.74
C ILE A 317 20.48 -0.35 -9.00
N ARG A 318 19.98 -1.13 -8.04
CA ARG A 318 20.03 -2.60 -8.05
C ARG A 318 18.70 -3.25 -8.41
N ARG A 319 17.58 -2.56 -8.19
CA ARG A 319 16.24 -3.12 -8.42
C ARG A 319 15.32 -2.06 -8.99
N VAL A 320 14.50 -2.49 -9.95
CA VAL A 320 13.42 -1.71 -10.54
C VAL A 320 12.17 -2.58 -10.59
N PHE A 321 11.05 -2.04 -10.11
CA PHE A 321 9.76 -2.70 -10.15
C PHE A 321 8.63 -1.68 -10.06
N LEU A 322 7.39 -2.13 -10.24
CA LEU A 322 6.18 -1.31 -10.13
C LEU A 322 5.62 -1.34 -8.71
N GLY A 323 5.10 -0.21 -8.26
CA GLY A 323 4.40 -0.04 -6.99
C GLY A 323 3.36 1.06 -7.08
N TYR A 324 2.82 1.45 -5.94
CA TYR A 324 1.93 2.61 -5.81
C TYR A 324 2.57 3.66 -4.91
N TYR A 325 2.33 4.94 -5.21
CA TYR A 325 2.78 6.01 -4.33
C TYR A 325 1.74 6.28 -3.25
N ASP A 326 2.19 6.29 -2.00
CA ASP A 326 1.38 6.61 -0.83
C ASP A 326 1.87 7.93 -0.22
N SER A 327 1.21 8.99 -0.64
CA SER A 327 1.58 10.36 -0.34
C SER A 327 1.32 10.72 1.12
N ASN A 328 2.19 11.55 1.71
CA ASN A 328 1.94 12.17 3.01
C ASN A 328 0.85 13.27 2.95
N GLU A 329 0.54 13.73 1.75
CA GLU A 329 -0.48 14.72 1.45
C GLU A 329 -1.66 14.09 0.73
N ASN A 330 -2.85 14.64 0.92
CA ASN A 330 -4.04 14.22 0.21
C ASN A 330 -3.88 14.43 -1.30
N GLN A 331 -3.92 13.33 -2.06
CA GLN A 331 -3.95 13.32 -3.52
C GLN A 331 -5.27 12.73 -3.99
N LYS A 332 -5.73 13.11 -5.18
CA LYS A 332 -7.00 12.63 -5.75
C LYS A 332 -6.96 11.18 -6.22
N PHE A 333 -5.77 10.64 -6.44
CA PHE A 333 -5.60 9.33 -7.03
C PHE A 333 -4.44 8.60 -6.37
N ALA A 334 -4.62 7.30 -6.13
CA ALA A 334 -3.50 6.41 -5.86
C ALA A 334 -2.98 5.89 -7.21
N MET A 335 -1.79 6.36 -7.59
CA MET A 335 -1.22 6.15 -8.91
C MET A 335 -0.02 5.18 -8.86
N PRO A 336 0.16 4.38 -9.93
CA PRO A 336 1.31 3.51 -10.05
C PRO A 336 2.59 4.31 -10.29
N ILE A 337 3.69 3.82 -9.74
CA ILE A 337 5.03 4.37 -9.87
C ILE A 337 6.04 3.28 -10.20
N TYR A 338 7.09 3.66 -10.91
CA TYR A 338 8.32 2.89 -10.95
C TYR A 338 9.15 3.19 -9.71
N VAL A 339 9.55 2.14 -9.01
CA VAL A 339 10.40 2.20 -7.82
C VAL A 339 11.81 1.73 -8.17
N PHE A 340 12.78 2.61 -7.97
CA PHE A 340 14.20 2.35 -8.18
C PHE A 340 14.89 2.27 -6.82
N LEU A 341 15.37 1.08 -6.45
CA LEU A 341 16.12 0.87 -5.22
C LEU A 341 17.61 0.75 -5.53
N GLY A 342 18.41 1.52 -4.82
CA GLY A 342 19.86 1.52 -4.94
C GLY A 342 20.58 1.14 -3.65
N ASP A 343 21.90 1.19 -3.72
CA ASP A 343 22.78 0.94 -2.58
C ASP A 343 22.49 1.95 -1.45
N GLN A 344 22.83 1.57 -0.22
CA GLN A 344 22.76 2.45 0.98
C GLN A 344 21.35 3.03 1.24
N GLY A 345 20.30 2.28 0.93
CA GLY A 345 18.91 2.67 1.20
C GLY A 345 18.36 3.72 0.23
N PHE A 346 19.08 4.02 -0.85
CA PHE A 346 18.61 4.94 -1.88
C PHE A 346 17.30 4.43 -2.49
N THR A 347 16.33 5.33 -2.55
CA THR A 347 15.03 5.06 -3.15
C THR A 347 14.61 6.24 -4.03
N ALA A 348 14.19 5.95 -5.25
CA ALA A 348 13.67 6.94 -6.18
C ALA A 348 12.39 6.45 -6.87
N TYR A 349 11.53 7.39 -7.24
CA TYR A 349 10.21 7.11 -7.82
C TYR A 349 10.00 7.91 -9.09
N VAL A 350 9.31 7.31 -10.06
CA VAL A 350 8.82 8.00 -11.26
C VAL A 350 7.36 7.62 -11.48
N SER A 351 6.51 8.57 -11.90
CA SER A 351 5.13 8.25 -12.27
C SER A 351 5.11 7.23 -13.41
N ALA A 352 4.45 6.09 -13.21
CA ALA A 352 4.36 5.07 -14.24
C ALA A 352 3.38 5.47 -15.36
N VAL A 353 2.33 6.23 -15.05
CA VAL A 353 1.34 6.68 -16.03
C VAL A 353 2.00 7.54 -17.11
N MET A 354 1.65 7.32 -18.38
CA MET A 354 2.17 8.13 -19.49
C MET A 354 1.73 9.60 -19.37
N ASP A 355 2.63 10.52 -19.76
CA ASP A 355 2.44 11.96 -19.56
C ASP A 355 1.22 12.54 -20.30
N ASP A 356 0.81 11.91 -21.41
CA ASP A 356 -0.38 12.30 -22.19
C ASP A 356 -1.68 12.23 -21.37
N TRP A 357 -1.69 11.38 -20.34
CA TRP A 357 -2.81 11.16 -19.42
C TRP A 357 -2.69 11.96 -18.13
N ILE A 358 -1.65 12.78 -17.97
CA ILE A 358 -1.41 13.59 -16.77
C ILE A 358 -1.71 15.06 -17.09
N THR A 359 -2.50 15.72 -16.24
CA THR A 359 -2.63 17.18 -16.25
C THR A 359 -1.40 17.79 -15.59
N LYS A 360 -0.66 18.62 -16.33
CA LYS A 360 0.45 19.42 -15.80
C LYS A 360 -0.02 20.52 -14.86
#